data_AF-A0A645IX59-F1
#
_entry.id   AF-A0A645IX59-F1
#
_cell.length_a   1.000
_cell.length_b   1.000
_cell.length_c   1.000
_cell.angle_alpha   90.00
_cell.angle_beta   90.00
_cell.angle_gamma   90.00
#
_symmetry.space_group_name_H-M   'P 1'
#
loop_
_entity.id
_entity.type
_entity.pdbx_description
1 polymer ?
#
loop_
_entity_poly.entity_id
_entity_poly.type
_entity_poly.pdbx_seq_one_letter_code
_entity_poly.pdbx_strand_id
1 'polypeptide(L)'
;MEKMFGFMMPRGIEKLRLSKMNMGGMGTAMMKKIMADKNVDSLETLIKKAASAGVKMVACTMSMDVMGIKKEELIDGVELGGVGAYLGDAEESDVNLFI
;
A
#
# COMPACT_ATOMS: atom_id res chain seq x y z
N MET A 1 -8.90 8.10 -19.67
CA MET A 1 -9.31 7.36 -18.47
C MET A 1 -8.16 7.22 -17.49
N GLU A 2 -7.00 6.66 -17.88
CA GLU A 2 -5.81 6.55 -17.02
C GLU A 2 -5.38 7.87 -16.35
N LYS A 3 -5.23 8.97 -17.11
CA LYS A 3 -4.91 10.30 -16.55
C LYS A 3 -5.93 10.80 -15.51
N MET A 4 -7.18 10.37 -15.62
CA MET A 4 -8.24 10.71 -14.65
C MET A 4 -8.08 9.89 -13.37
N PHE A 5 -7.80 8.58 -13.48
CA PHE A 5 -7.48 7.73 -12.33
C PHE A 5 -6.25 8.22 -11.59
N GLY A 6 -5.16 8.55 -12.28
CA GLY A 6 -3.96 9.12 -11.65
C GLY A 6 -4.18 10.49 -10.96
N PHE A 7 -5.25 11.21 -11.29
CA PHE A 7 -5.67 12.41 -10.57
C PHE A 7 -6.56 12.10 -9.36
N MET A 8 -7.44 11.09 -9.47
CA MET A 8 -8.39 10.70 -8.42
C MET A 8 -7.76 9.83 -7.33
N MET A 9 -6.71 9.07 -7.64
CA MET A 9 -6.06 8.18 -6.69
C MET A 9 -5.28 8.98 -5.62
N PRO A 10 -5.29 8.50 -4.37
CA PRO A 10 -4.51 9.11 -3.30
C PRO A 10 -3.01 9.03 -3.65
N ARG A 11 -2.36 10.20 -3.72
CA ARG A 11 -0.92 10.29 -3.94
C ARG A 11 -0.18 10.13 -2.61
N GLY A 12 0.33 8.93 -2.40
CA GLY A 12 1.06 8.55 -1.20
C GLY A 12 0.17 8.10 -0.04
N ILE A 13 0.81 7.43 0.91
CA ILE A 13 0.17 6.76 2.05
C ILE A 13 -0.53 7.71 3.02
N GLU A 14 -0.06 8.96 3.13
CA GLU A 14 -0.67 9.98 3.99
C GLU A 14 -2.08 10.40 3.55
N LYS A 15 -2.39 10.21 2.25
CA LYS A 15 -3.70 10.53 1.66
C LYS A 15 -4.67 9.35 1.65
N LEU A 16 -4.26 8.20 2.18
CA LEU A 16 -5.16 7.07 2.37
C LEU A 16 -6.25 7.42 3.40
N ARG A 17 -7.45 6.91 3.15
CA ARG A 17 -8.63 7.13 3.99
C ARG A 17 -8.90 5.88 4.81
N LEU A 18 -9.53 6.05 5.98
CA LEU A 18 -10.07 4.90 6.70
C LEU A 18 -11.10 4.16 5.85
N SER A 19 -11.07 2.83 5.91
CA SER A 19 -11.99 1.95 5.18
C SER A 19 -13.45 2.16 5.59
N LYS A 20 -13.68 2.51 6.86
CA LYS A 20 -14.98 2.90 7.42
C LYS A 20 -14.80 4.09 8.37
N MET A 21 -15.86 4.89 8.56
CA MET A 21 -15.86 6.06 9.46
C MET A 21 -14.86 7.17 9.08
N ASN A 22 -14.45 7.30 7.82
CA ASN A 22 -13.55 8.40 7.40
C ASN A 22 -14.14 9.81 7.69
N MET A 23 -15.46 9.99 7.62
CA MET A 23 -16.18 11.24 7.96
C MET A 23 -15.53 12.50 7.34
N GLY A 24 -15.29 12.47 6.03
CA GLY A 24 -14.62 13.58 5.32
C GLY A 24 -13.16 13.82 5.70
N GLY A 25 -12.51 12.89 6.41
CA GLY A 25 -11.14 12.98 6.91
C GLY A 25 -11.04 13.14 8.43
N MET A 26 -12.14 13.48 9.12
CA MET A 26 -12.15 13.64 10.57
C MET A 26 -11.82 12.34 11.30
N GLY A 27 -12.35 11.20 10.83
CA GLY A 27 -12.06 9.90 11.42
C GLY A 27 -10.59 9.52 11.28
N THR A 28 -9.99 9.81 10.12
CA THR A 28 -8.55 9.57 9.87
C THR A 28 -7.69 10.41 10.82
N ALA A 29 -8.03 11.69 11.01
CA ALA A 29 -7.32 12.55 11.96
C ALA A 29 -7.44 12.06 13.41
N MET A 30 -8.63 11.63 13.82
CA MET A 30 -8.86 11.06 15.16
C MET A 30 -8.08 9.77 15.37
N MET A 31 -8.06 8.88 14.38
CA MET A 31 -7.31 7.62 14.46
C MET A 31 -5.81 7.88 14.56
N LYS A 32 -5.25 8.77 13.71
CA LYS A 32 -3.83 9.16 13.78
C LYS A 32 -3.47 9.72 15.17
N LYS A 33 -4.35 10.51 15.78
CA LYS A 33 -4.17 11.02 17.14
C LYS A 33 -4.14 9.89 18.17
N ILE A 34 -5.12 8.97 18.15
CA ILE A 34 -5.16 7.82 19.07
C ILE A 34 -3.92 6.94 18.92
N MET A 35 -3.45 6.71 17.70
CA MET A 35 -2.22 5.96 17.44
C MET A 35 -1.01 6.64 18.07
N ALA A 36 -0.86 7.97 17.87
CA ALA A 36 0.22 8.74 18.47
C ALA A 36 0.15 8.74 20.01
N ASP A 37 -1.04 8.95 20.59
CA ASP A 37 -1.26 8.93 22.04
C ASP A 37 -0.90 7.56 22.66
N LYS A 38 -1.04 6.48 21.88
CA LYS A 38 -0.68 5.10 22.28
C LYS A 38 0.73 4.68 21.86
N ASN A 39 1.55 5.59 21.33
CA ASN A 39 2.89 5.32 20.82
C ASN A 39 2.93 4.21 19.75
N VAL A 40 1.89 4.14 18.91
CA VAL A 40 1.84 3.24 17.76
C VAL A 40 2.52 3.94 16.59
N ASP A 41 3.43 3.22 15.91
CA ASP A 41 4.12 3.72 14.73
C ASP A 41 3.13 4.16 13.64
N SER A 42 3.51 5.19 12.89
CA SER A 42 2.76 5.60 11.70
C SER A 42 2.91 4.58 10.58
N LEU A 43 1.99 4.59 9.61
CA LEU A 43 2.05 3.70 8.45
C LEU A 43 3.34 3.90 7.64
N GLU A 44 3.79 5.15 7.50
CA GLU A 44 5.05 5.52 6.86
C GLU A 44 6.25 4.85 7.55
N THR A 45 6.23 4.83 8.88
CA THR A 45 7.28 4.23 9.69
C THR A 45 7.25 2.70 9.57
N LEU A 46 6.06 2.10 9.58
CA LEU A 46 5.89 0.66 9.41
C LEU A 46 6.38 0.18 8.04
N ILE A 47 6.08 0.91 6.96
CA ILE A 47 6.56 0.57 5.60
C ILE A 47 8.09 0.64 5.53
N LYS A 48 8.71 1.68 6.10
CA LYS A 48 10.18 1.78 6.15
C LYS A 48 10.82 0.65 6.97
N LYS A 49 10.20 0.29 8.10
CA LYS A 49 10.66 -0.85 8.93
C LYS A 49 10.54 -2.17 8.16
N ALA A 50 9.44 -2.40 7.46
CA ALA A 50 9.25 -3.59 6.62
C ALA A 50 10.30 -3.67 5.51
N ALA A 51 10.55 -2.57 4.79
CA ALA A 51 11.60 -2.52 3.77
C ALA A 51 12.99 -2.80 4.37
N SER A 52 13.31 -2.20 5.53
CA SER A 52 14.59 -2.42 6.22
C SER A 52 14.75 -3.84 6.77
N ALA A 53 13.63 -4.53 7.05
CA ALA A 53 13.62 -5.92 7.47
C ALA A 53 13.74 -6.93 6.31
N GLY A 54 13.84 -6.44 5.06
CA GLY A 54 13.98 -7.29 3.88
C GLY A 54 12.66 -7.86 3.35
N VAL A 55 11.50 -7.25 3.67
CA VAL A 55 10.22 -7.65 3.09
C VAL A 55 10.24 -7.41 1.58
N LYS A 56 10.00 -8.47 0.81
CA LYS A 56 9.83 -8.42 -0.65
C LYS A 56 8.51 -7.73 -0.99
N MET A 57 8.58 -6.49 -1.48
CA MET A 57 7.42 -5.74 -1.96
C MET A 57 7.24 -5.95 -3.46
N VAL A 58 6.08 -6.44 -3.87
CA VAL A 58 5.78 -6.73 -5.29
C VAL A 58 4.57 -5.92 -5.75
N ALA A 59 4.71 -5.20 -6.86
CA ALA A 59 3.61 -4.54 -7.56
C ALA A 59 3.04 -5.45 -8.65
N CYS A 60 1.71 -5.63 -8.63
CA CYS A 60 1.01 -6.42 -9.63
C CYS A 60 0.98 -5.69 -10.98
N THR A 61 1.63 -6.28 -11.99
CA THR A 61 1.75 -5.67 -13.33
C THR A 61 0.38 -5.39 -13.97
N MET A 62 -0.55 -6.35 -13.89
CA MET A 62 -1.91 -6.15 -14.40
C MET A 62 -2.63 -4.97 -13.72
N SER A 63 -2.44 -4.82 -12.40
CA SER A 63 -3.05 -3.69 -11.68
C SER A 63 -2.40 -2.37 -12.07
N MET A 64 -1.08 -2.34 -12.27
CA MET A 64 -0.37 -1.15 -12.75
C MET A 64 -0.87 -0.72 -14.12
N ASP A 65 -1.03 -1.66 -15.06
CA ASP A 65 -1.52 -1.39 -16.41
C ASP A 65 -2.94 -0.80 -16.39
N VAL A 66 -3.84 -1.40 -15.62
CA VAL A 66 -5.23 -0.91 -15.48
C VAL A 66 -5.30 0.48 -14.84
N MET A 67 -4.43 0.74 -13.85
CA MET A 67 -4.41 2.02 -13.13
C MET A 67 -3.55 3.09 -13.82
N GLY A 68 -2.78 2.72 -14.85
CA GLY A 68 -1.85 3.60 -15.56
C GLY A 68 -0.67 4.07 -14.71
N ILE A 69 -0.21 3.24 -13.76
CA ILE A 69 0.93 3.55 -12.87
C ILE A 69 2.23 3.07 -13.50
N LYS A 70 3.26 3.92 -13.53
CA LYS A 70 4.58 3.57 -14.05
C LYS A 70 5.53 3.13 -12.95
N LYS A 71 6.55 2.37 -13.33
CA LYS A 71 7.58 1.86 -12.40
C LYS A 71 8.31 3.00 -11.68
N GLU A 72 8.53 4.13 -12.35
CA GLU A 72 9.25 5.28 -11.79
C GLU A 72 8.43 6.02 -10.71
N GLU A 73 7.14 5.71 -10.57
CA GLU A 73 6.26 6.28 -9.55
C GLU A 73 6.21 5.42 -8.27
N LEU A 74 6.84 4.24 -8.28
CA LEU A 74 6.91 3.34 -7.13
C LEU A 74 8.06 3.73 -6.19
N ILE A 75 7.96 3.31 -4.93
CA ILE A 75 9.07 3.44 -3.98
C ILE A 75 10.22 2.49 -4.38
N ASP A 76 11.43 2.85 -3.98
CA ASP A 76 12.61 2.02 -4.23
C ASP A 76 12.46 0.62 -3.62
N GLY A 77 12.97 -0.39 -4.32
CA GLY A 77 12.96 -1.78 -3.87
C GLY A 77 11.68 -2.56 -4.17
N VAL A 78 10.72 -1.98 -4.91
CA VAL A 78 9.54 -2.71 -5.37
C VAL A 78 9.84 -3.53 -6.64
N GLU A 79 9.57 -4.83 -6.58
CA GLU A 79 9.65 -5.75 -7.71
C GLU A 79 8.33 -5.76 -8.49
N LEU A 80 8.38 -6.17 -9.76
CA LEU A 80 7.19 -6.32 -10.59
C LEU A 80 6.84 -7.80 -10.71
N GLY A 81 5.59 -8.14 -10.44
CA GLY A 81 5.11 -9.53 -10.47
C GLY A 81 3.73 -9.65 -11.08
N GLY A 82 3.46 -10.82 -11.68
CA GLY A 82 2.13 -11.19 -12.15
C GLY A 82 1.47 -12.22 -11.23
N VAL A 83 0.24 -12.62 -11.58
CA VAL A 83 -0.52 -13.61 -10.80
C VAL A 83 0.21 -14.95 -10.65
N GLY A 84 0.96 -15.39 -11.67
CA GLY A 84 1.73 -16.63 -11.59
C GLY A 84 2.85 -16.59 -10.55
N ALA A 85 3.54 -15.45 -10.42
CA ALA A 85 4.57 -15.26 -9.40
C ALA A 85 3.95 -15.22 -8.00
N TYR A 86 2.81 -14.52 -7.83
CA TYR A 86 2.07 -14.52 -6.58
C TYR A 86 1.61 -15.93 -6.17
N LEU A 87 1.06 -16.71 -7.11
CA LEU A 87 0.59 -18.07 -6.82
C LEU A 87 1.75 -19.00 -6.43
N GLY A 88 2.91 -18.89 -7.09
CA GLY A 88 4.10 -19.65 -6.70
C GLY A 88 4.58 -19.29 -5.29
N ASP A 89 4.75 -18.00 -5.01
CA ASP A 89 5.15 -17.52 -3.67
C ASP A 89 4.12 -17.93 -2.60
N ALA A 90 2.82 -17.91 -2.92
CA ALA A 90 1.73 -18.25 -2.00
C ALA A 90 1.60 -19.77 -1.74
N GLU A 91 1.91 -20.62 -2.71
CA GLU A 91 1.91 -22.08 -2.56
C GLU A 91 3.05 -22.55 -1.63
N GLU A 92 4.20 -21.86 -1.68
CA GLU A 92 5.34 -22.13 -0.80
C GLU A 92 5.21 -21.50 0.60
N SER A 93 4.24 -20.60 0.81
CA SER A 93 4.05 -19.88 2.07
C SER A 93 3.17 -20.67 3.06
N ASP A 94 3.60 -20.75 4.32
CA ASP A 94 2.82 -21.37 5.39
C ASP A 94 1.49 -20.64 5.66
N VAL A 95 1.46 -19.32 5.44
CA VAL A 95 0.31 -18.46 5.66
C VAL A 95 0.15 -17.49 4.50
N ASN A 96 -1.03 -17.50 3.88
CA ASN A 96 -1.42 -16.54 2.86
C ASN A 96 -2.67 -15.75 3.31
N LEU A 97 -2.62 -14.42 3.23
CA LEU A 97 -3.69 -13.52 3.67
C LEU A 97 -4.09 -12.56 2.54
N PHE A 98 -5.39 -12.31 2.42
CA PHE A 98 -5.95 -11.26 1.56
C PHE A 98 -6.51 -10.14 2.46
N ILE A 99 -5.96 -8.93 2.35
CA ILE A 99 -6.23 -7.78 3.23
C ILE A 99 -6.86 -6.65 2.42
#